data_AF-A0A0G0KXC4-F1
#
_entry.id   AF-A0A0G0KXC4-F1
#
_cell.length_a   1.000
_cell.length_b   1.000
_cell.length_c   1.000
_cell.angle_alpha   90.00
_cell.angle_beta   90.00
_cell.angle_gamma   90.00
#
_symmetry.space_group_name_H-M   'P 1'
#
loop_
_entity.id
_entity.type
_entity.pdbx_description
1 polymer ?
#
loop_
_entity_poly.entity_id
_entity_poly.type
_entity_poly.pdbx_seq_one_letter_code
_entity_poly.pdbx_strand_id
1 'polypeptide(L)'
;MENQNTNISVSIETASNINTLITTNPTKINFAEGNPKLFLGLDTLPDYLKSSEGTISLGNDEMVIGYSEAMMMKNENLIKGPGDSLDNFFGLSTVKIVGILEATGTLADNYHFVNNTTLAKMTNTATIKYVAEKEILKNFYFTTASNTPEKLKASLSGFNPIKLEKKDYLPVYIGASEAKMMTENKLFNKIGDTIENFFGNNVIIVGILPETKTILDEFHFVSEQFWLK
;
A
#
# COMPACT_ATOMS: atom_id res chain seq x y z
N MET A 1 23.61 -2.66 -3.25
CA MET A 1 22.19 -2.44 -3.60
C MET A 1 21.70 -3.77 -4.13
N GLU A 2 21.31 -4.66 -3.22
CA GLU A 2 20.63 -5.90 -3.59
C GLU A 2 19.14 -5.57 -3.67
N ASN A 3 18.55 -5.91 -4.82
CA ASN A 3 17.13 -5.79 -5.07
C ASN A 3 16.35 -6.45 -3.95
N GLN A 4 15.32 -5.75 -3.46
CA GLN A 4 14.24 -6.43 -2.76
C GLN A 4 13.75 -7.60 -3.63
N ASN A 5 13.40 -8.71 -3.00
CA ASN A 5 12.90 -9.94 -3.63
C ASN A 5 11.52 -9.77 -4.30
N THR A 6 11.29 -8.64 -4.97
CA THR A 6 10.23 -8.43 -5.94
C THR A 6 10.79 -8.86 -7.29
N ASN A 7 10.21 -9.91 -7.89
CA ASN A 7 10.47 -10.28 -9.28
C ASN A 7 9.85 -9.21 -10.20
N ILE A 8 10.44 -8.01 -10.21
CA ILE A 8 10.05 -6.91 -11.08
C ILE A 8 10.09 -7.45 -12.51
N SER A 9 8.93 -7.49 -13.14
CA SER A 9 8.74 -8.09 -14.47
C SER A 9 8.82 -7.04 -15.59
N VAL A 10 8.99 -5.77 -15.21
CA VAL A 10 9.13 -4.61 -16.11
C VAL A 10 10.53 -4.00 -16.02
N SER A 11 10.83 -3.03 -16.87
CA SER A 11 12.11 -2.29 -16.78
C SER A 11 12.17 -1.46 -15.49
N ILE A 12 13.40 -1.13 -15.06
CA ILE A 12 13.63 -0.24 -13.89
C ILE A 12 12.97 1.12 -14.10
N GLU A 13 13.02 1.66 -15.31
CA GLU A 13 12.35 2.92 -15.67
C GLU A 13 10.84 2.82 -15.49
N THR A 14 10.22 1.74 -15.99
CA THR A 14 8.78 1.51 -15.80
C THR A 14 8.44 1.35 -14.32
N ALA A 15 9.23 0.61 -13.53
CA ALA A 15 9.00 0.47 -12.10
C ALA A 15 9.09 1.83 -11.37
N SER A 16 10.07 2.66 -11.71
CA SER A 16 10.21 4.02 -11.16
C SER A 16 9.02 4.92 -11.55
N ASN A 17 8.52 4.79 -12.78
CA ASN A 17 7.34 5.52 -13.25
C ASN A 17 6.07 5.08 -12.50
N ILE A 18 5.91 3.77 -12.25
CA ILE A 18 4.82 3.24 -11.43
C ILE A 18 4.89 3.76 -9.99
N ASN A 19 6.06 3.77 -9.37
CA ASN A 19 6.25 4.34 -8.04
C ASN A 19 5.87 5.83 -8.01
N THR A 20 6.25 6.59 -9.04
CA THR A 20 5.88 7.99 -9.18
C THR A 20 4.37 8.16 -9.33
N LEU A 21 3.71 7.30 -10.12
CA LEU A 21 2.26 7.28 -10.27
C LEU A 21 1.57 7.08 -8.91
N ILE A 22 2.01 6.08 -8.14
CA ILE A 22 1.42 5.75 -6.83
C ILE A 22 1.64 6.87 -5.81
N THR A 23 2.82 7.52 -5.82
CA THR A 23 3.12 8.59 -4.85
C THR A 23 2.40 9.92 -5.14
N THR A 24 2.06 10.17 -6.40
CA THR A 24 1.49 11.46 -6.84
C THR A 24 -0.03 11.48 -6.93
N ASN A 25 -0.66 10.31 -6.99
CA ASN A 25 -2.11 10.19 -7.15
C ASN A 25 -2.81 9.87 -5.82
N PRO A 26 -4.08 10.28 -5.65
CA PRO A 26 -4.84 9.98 -4.46
C PRO A 26 -5.05 8.48 -4.30
N THR A 27 -4.78 7.97 -3.11
CA THR A 27 -5.01 6.58 -2.73
C THR A 27 -6.03 6.48 -1.61
N LYS A 28 -6.84 5.42 -1.64
CA LYS A 28 -7.65 4.96 -0.51
C LYS A 28 -7.31 3.52 -0.16
N ILE A 29 -7.53 3.16 1.10
CA ILE A 29 -7.44 1.79 1.59
C ILE A 29 -8.74 1.42 2.28
N ASN A 30 -9.25 0.23 1.97
CA ASN A 30 -10.32 -0.42 2.71
C ASN A 30 -9.90 -1.85 3.07
N PHE A 31 -10.80 -2.60 3.72
CA PHE A 31 -10.53 -3.97 4.14
C PHE A 31 -11.70 -4.89 3.80
N ALA A 32 -11.41 -6.06 3.23
CA ALA A 32 -12.34 -7.18 3.12
C ALA A 32 -11.77 -8.36 3.91
N GLU A 33 -12.52 -8.85 4.90
CA GLU A 33 -12.10 -9.96 5.76
C GLU A 33 -10.71 -9.74 6.40
N GLY A 34 -10.43 -8.49 6.79
CA GLY A 34 -9.16 -8.08 7.37
C GLY A 34 -7.99 -7.99 6.38
N ASN A 35 -8.20 -8.26 5.09
CA ASN A 35 -7.21 -8.05 4.03
C ASN A 35 -7.34 -6.64 3.45
N PRO A 36 -6.24 -5.87 3.34
CA PRO A 36 -6.26 -4.54 2.76
C PRO A 36 -6.60 -4.60 1.26
N LYS A 37 -7.39 -3.62 0.80
CA LYS A 37 -7.71 -3.37 -0.60
C LYS A 37 -7.28 -1.94 -0.94
N LEU A 38 -6.35 -1.82 -1.88
CA LEU A 38 -5.77 -0.55 -2.29
C LEU A 38 -6.50 0.00 -3.52
N PHE A 39 -6.80 1.29 -3.50
CA PHE A 39 -7.48 2.00 -4.59
C PHE A 39 -6.66 3.22 -4.99
N LEU A 40 -6.36 3.37 -6.28
CA LEU A 40 -5.66 4.52 -6.84
C LEU A 40 -6.60 5.29 -7.76
N GLY A 41 -6.72 6.61 -7.54
CA GLY A 41 -7.50 7.51 -8.36
C GLY A 41 -6.68 8.12 -9.48
N LEU A 42 -7.07 7.88 -10.73
CA LEU A 42 -6.47 8.49 -11.92
C LEU A 42 -7.47 8.46 -13.08
N ASP A 43 -7.61 9.58 -13.80
CA ASP A 43 -8.61 9.67 -14.86
C ASP A 43 -8.18 8.95 -16.16
N THR A 44 -6.87 8.74 -16.34
CA THR A 44 -6.30 8.00 -17.47
C THR A 44 -5.14 7.12 -16.99
N LEU A 45 -5.17 5.83 -17.31
CA LEU A 45 -4.02 4.95 -17.09
C LEU A 45 -2.91 5.24 -18.11
N PRO A 46 -1.65 5.30 -17.68
CA PRO A 46 -0.52 5.52 -18.58
C PRO A 46 -0.22 4.28 -19.43
N ASP A 47 0.29 4.49 -20.65
CA ASP A 47 0.54 3.41 -21.64
C ASP A 47 1.56 2.35 -21.19
N TYR A 48 2.38 2.65 -20.18
CA TYR A 48 3.30 1.67 -19.60
C TYR A 48 2.62 0.64 -18.69
N LEU A 49 1.36 0.87 -18.29
CA LEU A 49 0.49 -0.12 -17.66
C LEU A 49 -0.35 -0.80 -18.73
N LYS A 50 0.05 -2.00 -19.13
CA LYS A 50 -0.62 -2.76 -20.20
C LYS A 50 -1.76 -3.60 -19.65
N SER A 51 -2.80 -3.79 -20.45
CA SER A 51 -3.89 -4.73 -20.16
C SER A 51 -3.47 -6.15 -20.55
N SER A 52 -3.64 -7.12 -19.66
CA SER A 52 -3.62 -8.55 -20.00
C SER A 52 -4.99 -9.00 -20.52
N GLU A 53 -6.07 -8.43 -19.96
CA GLU A 53 -7.45 -8.68 -20.39
C GLU A 53 -8.22 -7.35 -20.41
N GLY A 54 -9.15 -7.18 -21.36
CA GLY A 54 -10.03 -6.02 -21.42
C GLY A 54 -9.35 -4.73 -21.88
N THR A 55 -9.69 -3.61 -21.27
CA THR A 55 -9.19 -2.27 -21.60
C THR A 55 -8.69 -1.53 -20.36
N ILE A 56 -7.74 -0.61 -20.57
CA ILE A 56 -7.24 0.30 -19.54
C ILE A 56 -8.01 1.64 -19.49
N SER A 57 -9.03 1.81 -20.34
CA SER A 57 -9.89 2.99 -20.34
C SER A 57 -10.89 2.94 -19.18
N LEU A 58 -10.95 3.99 -18.36
CA LEU A 58 -11.84 4.08 -17.20
C LEU A 58 -13.00 5.03 -17.44
N GLY A 59 -14.23 4.52 -17.34
CA GLY A 59 -15.44 5.30 -17.12
C GLY A 59 -15.72 5.57 -15.63
N ASN A 60 -16.87 6.20 -15.36
CA ASN A 60 -17.39 6.33 -14.00
C ASN A 60 -17.88 4.98 -13.49
N ASP A 61 -17.59 4.69 -12.22
CA ASP A 61 -17.98 3.44 -11.56
C ASP A 61 -17.45 2.19 -12.31
N GLU A 62 -16.34 2.36 -13.03
CA GLU A 62 -15.56 1.31 -13.68
C GLU A 62 -14.18 1.18 -13.01
N MET A 63 -13.56 0.01 -13.17
CA MET A 63 -12.32 -0.35 -12.50
C MET A 63 -11.42 -1.22 -13.37
N VAL A 64 -10.12 -0.91 -13.31
CA VAL A 64 -9.05 -1.78 -13.82
C VAL A 64 -8.34 -2.39 -12.61
N ILE A 65 -8.03 -3.68 -12.65
CA ILE A 65 -7.45 -4.39 -11.51
C ILE A 65 -6.00 -4.77 -11.81
N GLY A 66 -5.11 -4.54 -10.86
CA GLY A 66 -3.75 -5.06 -10.88
C GLY A 66 -3.73 -6.59 -10.96
N TYR A 67 -2.65 -7.14 -11.50
CA TYR A 67 -2.60 -8.56 -11.84
C TYR A 67 -2.80 -9.49 -10.63
N SER A 68 -2.04 -9.29 -9.54
CA SER A 68 -2.08 -10.17 -8.36
C SER A 68 -3.44 -10.14 -7.69
N GLU A 69 -4.04 -8.96 -7.55
CA GLU A 69 -5.39 -8.79 -6.99
C GLU A 69 -6.43 -9.48 -7.88
N ALA A 70 -6.36 -9.30 -9.20
CA ALA A 70 -7.29 -9.95 -10.14
C ALA A 70 -7.18 -11.47 -10.10
N MET A 71 -5.96 -12.02 -10.01
CA MET A 71 -5.74 -13.47 -9.91
C MET A 71 -6.30 -14.03 -8.61
N MET A 72 -6.15 -13.32 -7.49
CA MET A 72 -6.79 -13.70 -6.22
C MET A 72 -8.32 -13.71 -6.36
N MET A 73 -8.91 -12.64 -6.88
CA MET A 73 -10.37 -12.54 -7.06
C MET A 73 -10.92 -13.64 -7.99
N LYS A 74 -10.16 -14.01 -9.03
CA LYS A 74 -10.51 -15.15 -9.90
C LYS A 74 -10.44 -16.48 -9.16
N ASN A 75 -9.37 -16.71 -8.39
CA ASN A 75 -9.21 -17.92 -7.59
C ASN A 75 -10.32 -18.09 -6.54
N GLU A 76 -10.80 -16.98 -5.98
CA GLU A 76 -11.93 -16.94 -5.04
C GLU A 76 -13.31 -16.97 -5.73
N ASN A 77 -13.35 -17.04 -7.07
CA ASN A 77 -14.56 -16.99 -7.90
C ASN A 77 -15.40 -15.71 -7.69
N LEU A 78 -14.78 -14.61 -7.24
CA LEU A 78 -15.44 -13.31 -7.12
C LEU A 78 -15.67 -12.69 -8.50
N ILE A 79 -14.74 -12.95 -9.43
CA ILE A 79 -14.78 -12.46 -10.81
C ILE A 79 -14.31 -13.57 -11.75
N LYS A 80 -14.74 -13.50 -13.00
CA LYS A 80 -14.23 -14.26 -14.15
C LYS A 80 -13.32 -13.38 -15.02
N GLY A 81 -13.59 -12.08 -15.09
CA GLY A 81 -12.76 -11.12 -15.83
C GLY A 81 -13.48 -9.82 -16.19
N PRO A 82 -12.97 -9.09 -17.20
CA PRO A 82 -13.62 -7.89 -17.70
C PRO A 82 -15.06 -8.14 -18.16
N GLY A 83 -15.96 -7.21 -17.82
CA GLY A 83 -17.40 -7.31 -18.04
C GLY A 83 -18.20 -7.68 -16.79
N ASP A 84 -17.57 -8.27 -15.78
CA ASP A 84 -18.21 -8.55 -14.50
C ASP A 84 -18.49 -7.27 -13.72
N SER A 85 -19.46 -7.35 -12.81
CA SER A 85 -19.84 -6.27 -11.91
C SER A 85 -19.90 -6.77 -10.47
N LEU A 86 -19.46 -5.93 -9.55
CA LEU A 86 -19.46 -6.19 -8.11
C LEU A 86 -20.38 -5.19 -7.42
N ASP A 87 -21.34 -5.69 -6.66
CA ASP A 87 -22.29 -4.86 -5.92
C ASP A 87 -21.75 -4.53 -4.52
N ASN A 88 -22.17 -3.36 -3.99
CA ASN A 88 -21.83 -2.86 -2.66
C ASN A 88 -20.32 -2.83 -2.36
N PHE A 89 -19.53 -2.44 -3.36
CA PHE A 89 -18.09 -2.50 -3.31
C PHE A 89 -17.49 -1.21 -2.72
N PHE A 90 -17.13 -1.24 -1.43
CA PHE A 90 -16.42 -0.17 -0.73
C PHE A 90 -17.06 1.24 -0.85
N GLY A 91 -18.38 1.29 -0.72
CA GLY A 91 -19.18 2.52 -0.80
C GLY A 91 -19.80 2.78 -2.19
N LEU A 92 -19.39 2.03 -3.21
CA LEU A 92 -20.04 2.04 -4.52
C LEU A 92 -21.23 1.07 -4.52
N SER A 93 -22.35 1.46 -5.14
CA SER A 93 -23.50 0.57 -5.30
C SER A 93 -23.18 -0.61 -6.19
N THR A 94 -22.50 -0.35 -7.31
CA THR A 94 -21.98 -1.35 -8.25
C THR A 94 -20.71 -0.77 -8.89
N VAL A 95 -19.72 -1.62 -9.14
CA VAL A 95 -18.55 -1.29 -9.94
C VAL A 95 -18.36 -2.32 -11.04
N LYS A 96 -18.05 -1.88 -12.25
CA LYS A 96 -17.79 -2.78 -13.39
C LYS A 96 -16.29 -2.93 -13.62
N ILE A 97 -15.87 -4.15 -13.86
CA ILE A 97 -14.47 -4.47 -14.19
C ILE A 97 -14.31 -4.31 -15.69
N VAL A 98 -13.39 -3.45 -16.11
CA VAL A 98 -13.16 -3.18 -17.55
C VAL A 98 -11.81 -3.69 -18.04
N GLY A 99 -10.87 -3.93 -17.14
CA GLY A 99 -9.57 -4.47 -17.49
C GLY A 99 -8.83 -5.11 -16.33
N ILE A 100 -7.87 -5.95 -16.69
CA ILE A 100 -6.88 -6.53 -15.78
C ILE A 100 -5.52 -6.20 -16.37
N LEU A 101 -4.60 -5.73 -15.53
CA LEU A 101 -3.24 -5.39 -15.97
C LEU A 101 -2.40 -6.64 -16.25
N GLU A 102 -1.38 -6.50 -17.10
CA GLU A 102 -0.25 -7.44 -17.13
C GLU A 102 0.52 -7.36 -15.81
N ALA A 103 1.14 -8.47 -15.40
CA ALA A 103 1.95 -8.52 -14.19
C ALA A 103 3.16 -7.57 -14.31
N THR A 104 3.30 -6.66 -13.36
CA THR A 104 4.43 -5.72 -13.32
C THR A 104 5.52 -6.17 -12.34
N GLY A 105 5.16 -7.00 -11.36
CA GLY A 105 6.02 -7.34 -10.22
C GLY A 105 6.22 -6.16 -9.26
N THR A 106 5.36 -5.15 -9.31
CA THR A 106 5.38 -3.96 -8.46
C THR A 106 4.12 -3.85 -7.61
N LEU A 107 4.04 -2.84 -6.75
CA LEU A 107 2.85 -2.61 -5.93
C LEU A 107 1.57 -2.41 -6.77
N ALA A 108 1.67 -1.93 -8.02
CA ALA A 108 0.54 -1.77 -8.93
C ALA A 108 -0.27 -3.07 -9.12
N ASP A 109 0.34 -4.24 -8.97
CA ASP A 109 -0.34 -5.52 -9.12
C ASP A 109 -1.36 -5.78 -7.99
N ASN A 110 -1.28 -5.07 -6.87
CA ASN A 110 -2.18 -5.16 -5.73
C ASN A 110 -3.24 -4.03 -5.69
N TYR A 111 -3.26 -3.16 -6.71
CA TYR A 111 -4.15 -2.01 -6.76
C TYR A 111 -5.42 -2.27 -7.57
N HIS A 112 -6.48 -1.59 -7.15
CA HIS A 112 -7.63 -1.29 -7.99
C HIS A 112 -7.50 0.15 -8.50
N PHE A 113 -7.59 0.32 -9.80
CA PHE A 113 -7.49 1.62 -10.46
C PHE A 113 -8.90 2.08 -10.85
N VAL A 114 -9.26 3.28 -10.41
CA VAL A 114 -10.55 3.93 -10.69
C VAL A 114 -10.33 5.39 -11.03
N ASN A 115 -11.28 6.05 -11.69
CA ASN A 115 -11.16 7.48 -11.94
C ASN A 115 -11.37 8.30 -10.66
N ASN A 116 -10.96 9.58 -10.68
CA ASN A 116 -11.02 10.42 -9.48
C ASN A 116 -12.45 10.64 -8.96
N THR A 117 -13.42 10.72 -9.89
CA THR A 117 -14.84 10.85 -9.56
C THR A 117 -15.36 9.62 -8.80
N THR A 118 -14.94 8.43 -9.21
CA THR A 118 -15.31 7.15 -8.58
C THR A 118 -14.62 7.03 -7.23
N LEU A 119 -13.30 7.28 -7.16
CA LEU A 119 -12.54 7.24 -5.91
C LEU A 119 -13.17 8.13 -4.84
N ALA A 120 -13.64 9.34 -5.20
CA ALA A 120 -14.26 10.28 -4.28
C ALA A 120 -15.50 9.68 -3.55
N LYS A 121 -16.28 8.83 -4.23
CA LYS A 121 -17.47 8.16 -3.67
C LYS A 121 -17.11 7.02 -2.70
N MET A 122 -15.93 6.43 -2.84
CA MET A 122 -15.52 5.26 -2.05
C MET A 122 -15.26 5.61 -0.59
N THR A 123 -15.47 4.65 0.31
CA THR A 123 -15.04 4.80 1.70
C THR A 123 -13.52 4.75 1.81
N ASN A 124 -12.98 5.27 2.91
CA ASN A 124 -11.56 5.16 3.24
C ASN A 124 -11.42 4.81 4.72
N THR A 125 -10.67 3.76 5.03
CA THR A 125 -10.46 3.32 6.41
C THR A 125 -9.30 4.06 7.07
N ALA A 126 -8.24 4.36 6.33
CA ALA A 126 -7.03 4.97 6.88
C ALA A 126 -6.30 5.86 5.89
N THR A 127 -5.44 6.73 6.41
CA THR A 127 -4.50 7.46 5.57
C THR A 127 -3.26 6.61 5.36
N ILE A 128 -2.94 6.34 4.11
CA ILE A 128 -1.65 5.79 3.71
C ILE A 128 -0.91 6.77 2.82
N LYS A 129 0.41 6.80 2.96
CA LYS A 129 1.29 7.65 2.15
C LYS A 129 2.48 6.83 1.69
N TYR A 130 3.10 7.31 0.62
CA TYR A 130 4.20 6.64 -0.03
C TYR A 130 5.35 7.61 -0.23
N VAL A 131 6.57 7.12 -0.09
CA VAL A 131 7.79 7.82 -0.49
C VAL A 131 8.52 6.96 -1.50
N ALA A 132 8.82 7.52 -2.67
CA ALA A 132 9.61 6.85 -3.69
C ALA A 132 11.09 7.19 -3.52
N GLU A 133 11.92 6.18 -3.32
CA GLU A 133 13.37 6.25 -3.39
C GLU A 133 13.82 5.42 -4.60
N LYS A 134 13.70 6.02 -5.80
CA LYS A 134 13.90 5.36 -7.10
C LYS A 134 12.96 4.14 -7.28
N GLU A 135 13.51 2.95 -7.47
CA GLU A 135 12.79 1.69 -7.63
C GLU A 135 12.13 1.19 -6.33
N ILE A 136 12.48 1.75 -5.18
CA ILE A 136 11.94 1.33 -3.89
C ILE A 136 10.82 2.28 -3.46
N LEU A 137 9.66 1.71 -3.13
CA LEU A 137 8.55 2.43 -2.54
C LEU A 137 8.50 2.15 -1.05
N LYS A 138 8.42 3.19 -0.23
CA LYS A 138 8.24 3.09 1.23
C LYS A 138 6.81 3.43 1.59
N ASN A 139 6.15 2.49 2.24
CA ASN A 139 4.72 2.54 2.53
C ASN A 139 4.50 2.96 3.99
N PHE A 140 3.66 3.96 4.23
CA PHE A 140 3.37 4.48 5.56
C PHE A 140 1.87 4.40 5.86
N TYR A 141 1.52 3.79 6.99
CA TYR A 141 0.16 3.67 7.49
C TYR A 141 0.00 4.57 8.72
N PHE A 142 -0.84 5.60 8.59
CA PHE A 142 -1.09 6.55 9.66
C PHE A 142 -2.17 5.98 10.58
N THR A 143 -1.71 5.48 11.73
CA THR A 143 -2.51 4.73 12.69
C THR A 143 -3.18 5.67 13.68
N THR A 144 -4.46 5.44 13.90
CA THR A 144 -5.30 6.06 14.92
C THR A 144 -6.03 4.97 15.71
N ALA A 145 -6.70 5.36 16.80
CA ALA A 145 -7.48 4.43 17.60
C ALA A 145 -8.62 3.74 16.82
N SER A 146 -9.14 4.38 15.76
CA SER A 146 -10.30 3.89 15.01
C SER A 146 -9.95 3.14 13.73
N ASN A 147 -8.70 3.20 13.25
CA ASN A 147 -8.30 2.64 11.96
C ASN A 147 -7.27 1.51 12.06
N THR A 148 -6.99 0.98 13.25
CA THR A 148 -6.01 -0.10 13.40
C THR A 148 -6.49 -1.39 12.70
N PRO A 149 -5.70 -1.97 11.77
CA PRO A 149 -6.10 -3.19 11.07
C PRO A 149 -6.38 -4.34 12.03
N GLU A 150 -7.47 -5.08 11.81
CA GLU A 150 -7.96 -6.10 12.74
C GLU A 150 -6.89 -7.15 13.08
N LYS A 151 -6.18 -7.64 12.05
CA LYS A 151 -5.10 -8.63 12.19
C LYS A 151 -3.92 -8.15 13.05
N LEU A 152 -3.81 -6.84 13.30
CA LEU A 152 -2.69 -6.20 13.99
C LEU A 152 -3.09 -5.52 15.30
N LYS A 153 -4.39 -5.51 15.66
CA LYS A 153 -4.91 -4.81 16.86
C LYS A 153 -4.22 -5.22 18.16
N ALA A 154 -3.85 -6.48 18.30
CA ALA A 154 -3.20 -6.99 19.51
C ALA A 154 -1.71 -6.59 19.60
N SER A 155 -1.09 -6.24 18.48
CA SER A 155 0.35 -5.94 18.39
C SER A 155 0.64 -4.45 18.29
N LEU A 156 -0.31 -3.65 17.82
CA LEU A 156 -0.19 -2.20 17.71
C LEU A 156 -0.69 -1.54 18.99
N SER A 157 0.21 -0.95 19.78
CA SER A 157 -0.17 -0.21 20.98
C SER A 157 0.77 0.96 21.26
N GLY A 158 0.23 2.12 21.62
CA GLY A 158 1.04 3.27 22.04
C GLY A 158 1.83 3.94 20.90
N PHE A 159 1.45 5.17 20.59
CA PHE A 159 2.09 6.00 19.56
C PHE A 159 2.58 7.35 20.12
N ASN A 160 2.62 7.46 21.45
CA ASN A 160 3.09 8.66 22.13
C ASN A 160 4.62 8.78 21.98
N PRO A 161 5.15 9.98 21.69
CA PRO A 161 6.59 10.21 21.63
C PRO A 161 7.31 9.71 22.88
N ILE A 162 8.45 9.08 22.67
CA ILE A 162 9.32 8.57 23.73
C ILE A 162 10.49 9.52 23.88
N LYS A 163 10.67 10.05 25.09
CA LYS A 163 11.80 10.92 25.41
C LYS A 163 12.97 10.08 25.89
N LEU A 164 14.07 10.14 25.15
CA LEU A 164 15.35 9.55 25.55
C LEU A 164 16.36 10.69 25.71
N GLU A 165 16.86 10.86 26.94
CA GLU A 165 17.72 11.98 27.33
C GLU A 165 17.10 13.35 27.01
N LYS A 166 17.61 14.04 25.97
CA LYS A 166 17.17 15.37 25.53
C LYS A 166 16.46 15.37 24.17
N LYS A 167 16.20 14.20 23.59
CA LYS A 167 15.55 14.05 22.29
C LYS A 167 14.23 13.30 22.42
N ASP A 168 13.26 13.71 21.60
CA ASP A 168 12.00 13.02 21.45
C ASP A 168 12.06 12.13 20.20
N TYR A 169 11.56 10.90 20.34
CA TYR A 169 11.52 9.90 19.28
C TYR A 169 10.08 9.48 19.01
N LEU A 170 9.68 9.46 17.74
CA LEU A 170 8.38 8.96 17.34
C LEU A 170 8.39 7.42 17.27
N PRO A 171 7.42 6.73 17.90
CA PRO A 171 7.29 5.29 17.76
C PRO A 171 6.97 4.88 16.33
N VAL A 172 7.69 3.87 15.83
CA VAL A 172 7.40 3.21 14.55
C VAL A 172 7.27 1.72 14.77
N TYR A 173 6.18 1.16 14.26
CA TYR A 173 6.00 -0.28 14.11
C TYR A 173 6.29 -0.66 12.65
N ILE A 174 6.97 -1.78 12.43
CA ILE A 174 7.38 -2.20 11.09
C ILE A 174 6.70 -3.53 10.75
N GLY A 175 6.08 -3.62 9.57
CA GLY A 175 5.57 -4.86 9.01
C GLY A 175 6.66 -5.93 8.85
N ALA A 176 6.29 -7.21 8.88
CA ALA A 176 7.25 -8.32 8.93
C ALA A 176 8.25 -8.33 7.76
N SER A 177 7.79 -8.10 6.53
CA SER A 177 8.63 -8.10 5.32
C SER A 177 9.58 -6.91 5.29
N GLU A 178 9.09 -5.72 5.62
CA GLU A 178 9.94 -4.52 5.69
C GLU A 178 10.97 -4.65 6.82
N ALA A 179 10.58 -5.15 7.99
CA ALA A 179 11.48 -5.36 9.13
C ALA A 179 12.62 -6.33 8.78
N LYS A 180 12.30 -7.42 8.06
CA LYS A 180 13.30 -8.36 7.57
C LYS A 180 14.31 -7.66 6.66
N MET A 181 13.84 -6.94 5.64
CA MET A 181 14.70 -6.20 4.71
C MET A 181 15.56 -5.16 5.43
N MET A 182 14.98 -4.38 6.34
CA MET A 182 15.72 -3.38 7.11
C MET A 182 16.79 -4.01 8.00
N THR A 183 16.51 -5.16 8.61
CA THR A 183 17.48 -5.90 9.44
C THR A 183 18.60 -6.50 8.60
N GLU A 184 18.28 -7.11 7.45
CA GLU A 184 19.26 -7.66 6.51
C GLU A 184 20.21 -6.57 5.99
N ASN A 185 19.68 -5.37 5.75
CA ASN A 185 20.45 -4.19 5.36
C ASN A 185 21.10 -3.43 6.53
N LYS A 186 20.98 -3.95 7.77
CA LYS A 186 21.55 -3.36 9.00
C LYS A 186 21.07 -1.92 9.28
N LEU A 187 19.84 -1.60 8.89
CA LEU A 187 19.20 -0.31 9.17
C LEU A 187 18.75 -0.20 10.64
N PHE A 188 18.42 -1.34 11.26
CA PHE A 188 18.29 -1.50 12.71
C PHE A 188 18.59 -2.97 13.07
N ASN A 189 18.80 -3.27 14.36
CA ASN A 189 19.12 -4.62 14.82
C ASN A 189 18.03 -5.22 15.72
N LYS A 190 17.37 -4.39 16.53
CA LYS A 190 16.34 -4.84 17.49
C LYS A 190 15.31 -3.76 17.80
N ILE A 191 14.21 -4.19 18.40
CA ILE A 191 13.24 -3.30 19.04
C ILE A 191 13.95 -2.47 20.11
N GLY A 192 13.63 -1.18 20.15
CA GLY A 192 14.26 -0.16 20.99
C GLY A 192 15.39 0.60 20.29
N ASP A 193 15.85 0.17 19.13
CA ASP A 193 16.83 0.92 18.35
C ASP A 193 16.22 2.24 17.84
N THR A 194 17.04 3.28 17.83
CA THR A 194 16.67 4.61 17.33
C THR A 194 17.25 4.85 15.95
N ILE A 195 16.51 5.55 15.10
CA ILE A 195 16.97 5.97 13.77
C ILE A 195 16.76 7.48 13.67
N GLU A 196 17.86 8.21 13.48
CA GLU A 196 17.83 9.66 13.31
C GLU A 196 17.46 10.02 11.87
N ASN A 197 16.66 11.08 11.70
CA ASN A 197 16.27 11.60 10.38
C ASN A 197 15.62 10.56 9.44
N PHE A 198 14.92 9.57 10.00
CA PHE A 198 14.08 8.62 9.26
C PHE A 198 12.91 9.36 8.60
N PHE A 199 13.04 9.61 7.30
CA PHE A 199 12.10 10.42 6.51
C PHE A 199 11.82 11.81 7.12
N GLY A 200 12.83 12.39 7.77
CA GLY A 200 12.73 13.68 8.46
C GLY A 200 12.47 13.60 9.97
N ASN A 201 12.21 12.41 10.51
CA ASN A 201 11.85 12.22 11.92
C ASN A 201 12.92 11.46 12.67
N ASN A 202 13.10 11.78 13.96
CA ASN A 202 13.82 10.88 14.85
C ASN A 202 12.83 9.83 15.34
N VAL A 203 13.13 8.56 15.10
CA VAL A 203 12.21 7.45 15.41
C VAL A 203 12.84 6.43 16.33
N ILE A 204 11.99 5.68 17.01
CA ILE A 204 12.36 4.49 17.76
C ILE A 204 11.50 3.32 17.27
N ILE A 205 12.15 2.20 16.99
CA ILE A 205 11.45 0.99 16.55
C ILE A 205 10.84 0.33 17.78
N VAL A 206 9.52 0.40 17.92
CA VAL A 206 8.82 -0.11 19.12
C VAL A 206 8.25 -1.52 18.92
N GLY A 207 8.16 -1.98 17.68
CA GLY A 207 7.73 -3.34 17.40
C GLY A 207 7.93 -3.78 15.95
N ILE A 208 8.17 -5.07 15.78
CA ILE A 208 8.02 -5.77 14.50
C ILE A 208 6.68 -6.51 14.57
N LEU A 209 5.83 -6.27 13.60
CA LEU A 209 4.48 -6.82 13.56
C LEU A 209 4.49 -8.28 13.08
N PRO A 210 3.53 -9.09 13.53
CA PRO A 210 3.38 -10.45 13.02
C PRO A 210 3.04 -10.43 11.53
N GLU A 211 3.52 -11.44 10.81
CA GLU A 211 3.25 -11.60 9.37
C GLU A 211 1.75 -11.82 9.13
N THR A 212 1.19 -11.04 8.20
CA THR A 212 -0.22 -11.11 7.81
C THR A 212 -0.43 -11.78 6.46
N LYS A 213 0.66 -11.98 5.70
CA LYS A 213 0.68 -12.42 4.29
C LYS A 213 -0.09 -11.46 3.39
N THR A 214 -0.01 -10.17 3.69
CA THR A 214 -0.66 -9.10 2.93
C THR A 214 0.32 -7.94 2.76
N ILE A 215 -0.08 -6.94 1.97
CA ILE A 215 0.72 -5.74 1.80
C ILE A 215 1.02 -5.01 3.12
N LEU A 216 0.23 -5.22 4.19
CA LEU A 216 0.52 -4.68 5.53
C LEU A 216 1.92 -5.05 6.04
N ASP A 217 2.49 -6.16 5.58
CA ASP A 217 3.83 -6.60 5.98
C ASP A 217 4.95 -5.71 5.41
N GLU A 218 4.63 -4.86 4.44
CA GLU A 218 5.53 -3.89 3.80
C GLU A 218 5.37 -2.46 4.35
N PHE A 219 4.50 -2.24 5.34
CA PHE A 219 4.23 -0.89 5.88
C PHE A 219 5.07 -0.53 7.11
N HIS A 220 5.38 0.76 7.20
CA HIS A 220 5.69 1.44 8.45
C HIS A 220 4.40 1.98 9.05
N PHE A 221 4.06 1.55 10.25
CA PHE A 221 2.91 2.04 10.99
C PHE A 221 3.37 3.16 11.92
N VAL A 222 2.82 4.34 11.70
CA VAL A 222 3.23 5.60 12.34
C VAL A 222 2.03 6.33 12.90
N SER A 223 2.26 7.31 13.77
CA SER A 223 1.20 8.16 14.32
C SER A 223 0.88 9.35 13.41
N GLU A 224 -0.21 10.07 13.70
CA GLU A 224 -0.56 11.32 13.02
C GLU A 224 0.48 12.45 13.23
N GLN A 225 1.37 12.33 14.22
CA GLN A 225 2.44 13.30 14.46
C GLN A 225 3.63 13.12 13.51
N PHE A 226 3.72 11.95 12.87
CA PHE A 226 4.75 11.67 11.87
C PHE A 226 4.52 12.55 10.64
N TRP A 227 5.59 13.10 10.08
CA TRP A 227 5.52 13.85 8.83
C TRP A 227 6.48 13.25 7.81
N LEU A 228 6.20 13.43 6.52
CA LEU A 228 7.08 12.96 5.44
C LEU A 228 7.71 14.18 4.79
N LYS A 229 9.03 14.15 4.61
CA LYS A 229 9.78 15.18 3.89
C LYS A 229 9.60 15.07 2.38
#